data_AF-A0A3D5SVH8-F1
#
_entry.id   AF-A0A3D5SVH8-F1
#
_cell.length_a   1.000
_cell.length_b   1.000
_cell.length_c   1.000
_cell.angle_alpha   90.00
_cell.angle_beta   90.00
_cell.angle_gamma   90.00
#
_symmetry.space_group_name_H-M   'P 1'
#
loop_
_entity.id
_entity.type
_entity.pdbx_description
1 polymer ?
#
loop_
_entity_poly.entity_id
_entity_poly.type
_entity_poly.pdbx_seq_one_letter_code
_entity_poly.pdbx_strand_id
1 'polypeptide(L)' 'MVSLTAPVCDFGWKAPGFRLRGTDGREYGLEDVRGPNGTLVMFICNH' A
#
# COMPACT_ATOMS: atom_id res chain seq x y z
N MET A 1 13.81 -17.50 -1.16
CA MET A 1 14.84 -16.45 -1.31
C MET A 1 14.11 -15.12 -1.17
N VAL A 2 14.51 -14.24 -0.25
CA VAL A 2 13.87 -12.92 -0.06
C VAL A 2 14.57 -11.92 -1.00
N SER A 3 13.80 -11.17 -1.79
CA SER A 3 14.33 -10.05 -2.56
C SER A 3 14.45 -8.84 -1.64
N LEU A 4 15.67 -8.31 -1.48
CA LEU A 4 15.92 -7.07 -0.76
C LEU A 4 15.81 -5.83 -1.67
N THR A 5 15.67 -6.04 -2.98
CA THR A 5 15.52 -5.00 -3.97
C THR A 5 14.07 -4.93 -4.43
N ALA A 6 13.50 -3.73 -4.40
CA ALA A 6 12.19 -3.48 -4.99
C ALA A 6 12.33 -3.57 -6.51
N PRO A 7 11.42 -4.29 -7.20
CA PRO A 7 11.36 -4.26 -8.65
C PRO A 7 11.06 -2.83 -9.12
N VAL A 8 11.47 -2.51 -10.35
CA VAL A 8 11.08 -1.24 -10.99
C VAL A 8 9.55 -1.21 -11.08
N CYS A 9 8.99 -0.03 -10.83
CA CYS A 9 7.55 0.17 -10.86
C CYS A 9 7.00 0.07 -12.29
N ASP A 10 5.90 -0.66 -12.47
CA ASP A 10 5.11 -0.64 -13.71
C ASP A 10 4.28 0.64 -13.78
N PHE A 11 4.89 1.73 -14.26
CA PHE A 11 4.22 3.02 -14.34
C PHE A 11 2.92 2.95 -15.15
N GLY A 12 1.88 3.63 -14.67
CA GLY A 12 0.54 3.62 -15.27
C GLY A 12 -0.35 2.46 -14.81
N TRP A 13 0.21 1.44 -14.13
CA TRP A 13 -0.59 0.40 -13.51
C TRP A 13 -1.51 0.98 -12.43
N LYS A 14 -2.77 0.49 -12.41
CA LYS A 14 -3.73 0.88 -11.37
C LYS A 14 -3.48 0.04 -10.13
N ALA A 15 -3.28 0.73 -9.01
CA ALA A 15 -3.12 0.08 -7.72
C ALA A 15 -4.30 -0.88 -7.43
N PRO A 16 -4.03 -2.15 -7.09
CA PRO A 16 -5.08 -3.07 -6.68
C PRO A 16 -5.81 -2.57 -5.43
N GLY A 17 -7.10 -2.86 -5.35
CA GLY A 17 -7.86 -2.66 -4.12
C GLY A 17 -7.30 -3.54 -2.99
N PHE A 18 -7.41 -3.04 -1.76
CA PHE A 18 -7.10 -3.81 -0.56
C PHE A 18 -8.17 -3.54 0.51
N ARG A 19 -8.20 -4.40 1.51
CA ARG A 19 -8.96 -4.22 2.75
C ARG A 19 -8.15 -4.78 3.90
N LEU A 20 -7.65 -3.91 4.78
CA LEU A 20 -6.72 -4.27 5.85
C LEU A 20 -7.14 -3.63 7.17
N ARG A 21 -6.94 -4.36 8.28
CA ARG A 21 -7.21 -3.86 9.62
C ARG A 21 -6.10 -2.93 10.10
N GLY A 22 -6.49 -1.73 10.52
CA GLY A 22 -5.61 -0.73 11.14
C GLY A 22 -5.33 -1.02 12.61
N THR A 23 -4.39 -0.28 13.18
CA THR A 23 -4.01 -0.35 14.60
C THR A 23 -5.12 0.13 15.55
N ASP A 24 -6.06 0.92 15.03
CA ASP A 24 -7.29 1.35 15.69
C ASP A 24 -8.41 0.30 15.62
N GLY A 25 -8.16 -0.85 15.00
CA GLY A 25 -9.13 -1.92 14.81
C GLY A 25 -10.17 -1.67 13.72
N ARG A 26 -10.13 -0.51 13.04
CA ARG A 26 -10.97 -0.22 11.88
C ARG A 26 -10.38 -0.88 10.65
N GLU A 27 -11.21 -1.13 9.64
CA GLU A 27 -10.71 -1.58 8.35
C GLU A 27 -10.58 -0.41 7.37
N TYR A 28 -9.50 -0.44 6.59
CA TYR A 28 -9.16 0.54 5.58
C TYR A 28 -8.97 -0.14 4.22
N GLY A 29 -9.53 0.46 3.19
CA GLY A 29 -9.25 0.10 1.80
C GLY A 29 -8.63 1.25 1.01
N LEU A 30 -8.23 0.96 -0.23
CA LEU A 30 -7.58 1.94 -1.10
C LEU A 30 -8.41 3.22 -1.25
N GLU A 31 -9.72 3.09 -1.43
CA GLU A 31 -10.62 4.24 -1.61
C GLU A 31 -10.74 5.11 -0.35
N ASP A 32 -10.62 4.51 0.84
CA ASP A 32 -10.69 5.23 2.12
C ASP A 32 -9.46 6.11 2.36
N VAL A 33 -8.31 5.77 1.75
CA VAL A 33 -7.01 6.44 1.97
C VAL A 33 -6.55 7.27 0.76
N ARG A 34 -7.41 7.45 -0.24
CA ARG A 34 -7.11 8.26 -1.43
C ARG A 34 -7.14 9.75 -1.10
N GLY A 35 -6.03 10.43 -1.41
CA GLY A 35 -5.89 11.87 -1.26
C GLY A 35 -5.82 12.61 -2.60
N PRO A 36 -6.01 13.94 -2.60
CA PRO A 36 -5.96 14.75 -3.82
C PRO A 36 -4.59 14.75 -4.50
N ASN A 37 -3.52 14.45 -3.75
CA ASN A 37 -2.14 14.37 -4.26
C ASN A 37 -1.65 12.92 -4.44
N GLY A 38 -2.55 11.95 -4.33
CA GLY A 38 -2.23 10.52 -4.40
C GLY A 38 -2.12 9.85 -3.04
N THR A 39 -1.75 8.57 -3.07
CA THR A 39 -1.62 7.69 -1.91
C THR A 39 -0.22 7.06 -1.90
N LEU A 40 0.48 7.17 -0.77
CA LEU A 40 1.74 6.48 -0.53
C LEU A 40 1.46 5.17 0.23
N VAL A 41 1.86 4.03 -0.34
CA VAL A 41 1.79 2.72 0.31
C VAL A 41 3.22 2.22 0.53
N MET A 42 3.52 1.79 1.76
CA MET A 42 4.84 1.30 2.13
C MET A 42 4.71 -0.09 2.76
N PHE A 43 5.46 -1.05 2.26
CA PHE A 43 5.63 -2.35 2.89
C PHE A 43 6.86 -2.26 3.79
N ILE A 44 6.63 -2.16 5.10
CA ILE A 44 7.68 -2.07 6.11
C ILE A 44 7.63 -3.30 7.00
N CYS A 45 8.80 -3.83 7.38
CA CYS A 45 8.88 -4.78 8.46
C CYS A 45 9.17 -4.00 9.74
N ASN A 46 8.29 -4.10 10.73
CA ASN A 46 8.58 -3.63 12.08
C ASN A 46 9.46 -4.71 12.73
N HIS A 47 10.76 -4.44 12.86
CA HIS A 47 11.66 -5.34 13.60
C HIS A 47 11.46 -5.18 15.10
#